data_AF-A0A2S7C9N6-F1
#
_entry.id   AF-A0A2S7C9N6-F1
#
_cell.length_a   1.000
_cell.length_b   1.000
_cell.length_c   1.000
_cell.angle_alpha   90.00
_cell.angle_beta   90.00
_cell.angle_gamma   90.00
#
_symmetry.space_group_name_H-M   'P 1'
#
loop_
_entity.id
_entity.type
_entity.pdbx_description
1 polymer ?
#
loop_
_entity_poly.entity_id
_entity_poly.type
_entity_poly.pdbx_seq_one_letter_code
_entity_poly.pdbx_strand_id
1 'polypeptide(L)'
;MRRAKPAALTVTIAVFLASWIAPLWPVEQALHSSLTVIGLIALVWADRRWPLENAAFVAICVFIGLHCIGARWLYSNVPYEQWSMQLVHWSPSTTFGWTRNHFDRLIHLLFGLCFTPAIAQLALRLWPRLTLRQAFALTVMSIMCVSLVYEWFEWGIALLLSPQSAEAYNGQQGDPWDAHTDMLLATFGSLAAYPVVRTLFNARN
;
A
#
# COMPACT_ATOMS: atom_id res chain seq x y z
N MET A 1 16.37 5.85 18.43
CA MET A 1 15.69 4.78 17.66
C MET A 1 14.62 3.98 18.43
N ARG A 2 14.68 3.85 19.77
CA ARG A 2 13.75 2.99 20.57
C ARG A 2 12.25 3.35 20.52
N ARG A 3 11.89 4.52 19.97
CA ARG A 3 10.50 5.03 19.90
C ARG A 3 9.91 5.13 18.49
N ALA A 4 10.64 4.73 17.45
CA ALA A 4 10.19 4.93 16.06
C ALA A 4 8.90 4.14 15.74
N LYS A 5 8.84 2.85 16.07
CA LYS A 5 7.66 2.01 15.79
C LYS A 5 6.42 2.43 16.58
N PRO A 6 6.47 2.65 17.91
CA PRO A 6 5.30 3.13 18.64
C PRO A 6 4.80 4.49 18.16
N ALA A 7 5.70 5.40 17.79
CA ALA A 7 5.33 6.70 17.25
C ALA A 7 4.64 6.56 15.88
N ALA A 8 5.21 5.78 14.96
CA ALA A 8 4.61 5.55 13.65
C ALA A 8 3.24 4.86 13.76
N LEU A 9 3.11 3.85 14.63
CA LEU A 9 1.83 3.18 14.88
C LEU A 9 0.79 4.15 15.46
N THR A 10 1.20 5.00 16.40
CA THR A 10 0.32 6.01 17.00
C THR A 10 -0.18 7.01 15.95
N VAL A 11 0.72 7.47 15.07
CA VAL A 11 0.36 8.36 13.95
C VAL A 11 -0.60 7.65 12.99
N THR A 12 -0.33 6.41 12.60
CA THR A 12 -1.23 5.63 11.72
C THR A 12 -2.61 5.45 12.36
N ILE A 13 -2.69 5.14 13.65
CA ILE A 13 -3.96 5.04 14.38
C ILE A 13 -4.68 6.39 14.42
N ALA A 14 -3.97 7.49 14.67
CA ALA A 14 -4.56 8.82 14.66
C ALA A 14 -5.13 9.18 13.27
N VAL A 15 -4.41 8.85 12.19
CA VAL A 15 -4.90 9.02 10.81
C VAL A 15 -6.13 8.17 10.54
N PHE A 16 -6.13 6.90 10.97
CA PHE A 16 -7.30 6.02 10.87
C PHE A 16 -8.52 6.62 11.60
N LEU A 17 -8.36 7.03 12.85
CA LEU A 17 -9.46 7.63 13.63
C LEU A 17 -9.96 8.95 13.00
N ALA A 18 -9.04 9.79 12.53
CA ALA A 18 -9.38 11.03 11.85
C ALA A 18 -10.13 10.78 10.53
N SER A 19 -9.80 9.70 9.80
CA SER A 19 -10.47 9.38 8.54
C SER A 19 -11.94 9.00 8.75
N TRP A 20 -12.34 8.64 9.96
CA TRP A 20 -13.71 8.32 10.38
C TRP A 20 -14.50 9.50 10.98
N ILE A 21 -13.92 10.70 11.04
CA ILE A 21 -14.67 11.90 11.43
C ILE A 21 -15.57 12.32 10.27
N ALA A 22 -16.89 12.17 10.43
CA ALA A 22 -17.89 12.47 9.39
C ALA A 22 -17.51 11.87 8.02
N PRO A 23 -17.54 10.52 7.87
CA PRO A 23 -17.18 9.86 6.62
C PRO A 23 -18.19 10.21 5.53
N LEU A 24 -17.68 10.42 4.31
CA LEU A 24 -18.53 10.72 3.14
C LEU A 24 -19.37 9.50 2.73
N TRP A 25 -18.76 8.31 2.82
CA TRP A 25 -19.33 7.02 2.42
C TRP A 25 -19.05 5.97 3.51
N PRO A 26 -19.80 5.96 4.62
CA PRO A 26 -19.48 5.15 5.79
C PRO A 26 -19.47 3.64 5.51
N VAL A 27 -20.36 3.16 4.65
CA VAL A 27 -20.49 1.71 4.35
C VAL A 27 -19.33 1.25 3.49
N GLU A 28 -19.05 1.97 2.41
CA GLU A 28 -17.97 1.69 1.46
C GLU A 28 -16.61 1.87 2.14
N GLN A 29 -16.43 2.94 2.92
CA GLN A 29 -15.23 3.13 3.73
C GLN A 29 -15.02 2.00 4.75
N ALA A 30 -16.10 1.41 5.30
CA ALA A 30 -15.99 0.26 6.22
C ALA A 30 -15.39 -0.96 5.52
N LEU A 31 -15.76 -1.22 4.26
CA LEU A 31 -15.23 -2.32 3.48
C LEU A 31 -13.71 -2.19 3.32
N HIS A 32 -13.21 -1.03 2.88
CA HIS A 32 -11.76 -0.79 2.77
C HIS A 32 -11.06 -0.74 4.14
N SER A 33 -11.71 -0.16 5.16
CA SER A 33 -11.13 -0.06 6.50
C SER A 33 -10.99 -1.42 7.18
N SER A 34 -11.79 -2.42 6.80
CA SER A 34 -11.64 -3.79 7.33
C SER A 34 -10.26 -4.37 7.02
N LEU A 35 -9.77 -4.18 5.79
CA LEU A 35 -8.41 -4.56 5.37
C LEU A 35 -7.34 -3.76 6.11
N THR A 36 -7.59 -2.48 6.40
CA THR A 36 -6.68 -1.65 7.22
C THR A 36 -6.51 -2.22 8.63
N VAL A 37 -7.63 -2.59 9.28
CA VAL A 37 -7.60 -3.18 10.63
C VAL A 37 -6.87 -4.52 10.62
N ILE A 38 -7.16 -5.39 9.64
CA ILE A 38 -6.45 -6.66 9.46
C ILE A 38 -4.95 -6.42 9.25
N GLY A 39 -4.58 -5.45 8.40
CA GLY A 39 -3.20 -5.08 8.11
C GLY A 39 -2.45 -4.57 9.35
N LEU A 40 -3.08 -3.74 10.19
CA LEU A 40 -2.49 -3.27 11.44
C LEU A 40 -2.25 -4.41 12.43
N ILE A 41 -3.23 -5.30 12.60
CA ILE A 41 -3.10 -6.48 13.45
C ILE A 41 -1.98 -7.39 12.94
N ALA A 42 -1.95 -7.65 11.63
CA ALA A 42 -0.93 -8.47 10.98
C ALA A 42 0.47 -7.86 11.13
N LEU A 43 0.63 -6.54 10.98
CA LEU A 43 1.89 -5.84 11.16
C LEU A 43 2.40 -5.98 12.60
N VAL A 44 1.55 -5.73 13.60
CA VAL A 44 1.94 -5.85 15.01
C VAL A 44 2.28 -7.30 15.36
N TRP A 45 1.48 -8.26 14.88
CA TRP A 45 1.75 -9.67 15.08
C TRP A 45 3.07 -10.12 14.44
N ALA A 46 3.29 -9.75 13.18
CA ALA A 46 4.52 -10.05 12.45
C ALA A 46 5.74 -9.44 13.13
N ASP A 47 5.67 -8.20 13.61
CA ASP A 47 6.76 -7.55 14.34
C ASP A 47 7.06 -8.23 15.68
N ARG A 48 6.05 -8.75 16.38
CA ARG A 48 6.26 -9.52 17.62
C ARG A 48 6.89 -10.88 17.35
N ARG A 49 6.52 -11.53 16.24
CA ARG A 49 6.99 -12.89 15.89
C ARG A 49 8.36 -12.88 15.20
N TRP A 50 8.61 -11.88 14.36
CA TRP A 50 9.81 -11.66 13.56
C TRP A 50 10.17 -10.16 13.56
N PRO A 51 10.90 -9.65 14.58
CA PRO A 51 11.10 -8.22 14.80
C PRO A 51 11.62 -7.47 13.58
N LEU A 52 10.82 -6.61 12.97
CA LEU A 52 11.17 -5.89 11.76
C LEU A 52 12.20 -4.79 12.04
N GLU A 53 12.97 -4.38 11.03
CA GLU A 53 13.71 -3.11 11.15
C GLU A 53 12.74 -1.93 11.31
N ASN A 54 13.18 -0.88 12.03
CA ASN A 54 12.39 0.33 12.22
C ASN A 54 11.94 0.95 10.89
N ALA A 55 12.83 1.00 9.88
CA ALA A 55 12.50 1.57 8.58
C ALA A 55 11.40 0.78 7.86
N ALA A 56 11.46 -0.55 7.88
CA ALA A 56 10.46 -1.41 7.26
C ALA A 56 9.10 -1.29 7.96
N PHE A 57 9.08 -1.27 9.30
CA PHE A 57 7.85 -1.07 10.07
C PHE A 57 7.23 0.30 9.78
N VAL A 58 8.03 1.37 9.79
CA VAL A 58 7.56 2.74 9.50
C VAL A 58 7.04 2.85 8.07
N ALA A 59 7.69 2.22 7.09
CA ALA A 59 7.23 2.22 5.71
C ALA A 59 5.83 1.60 5.57
N ILE A 60 5.57 0.48 6.24
CA ILE A 60 4.23 -0.14 6.25
C ILE A 60 3.21 0.77 6.98
N CYS A 61 3.58 1.41 8.09
CA CYS A 61 2.73 2.41 8.75
C CYS A 61 2.35 3.59 7.84
N VAL A 62 3.29 4.08 7.03
CA VAL A 62 3.04 5.13 6.03
C VAL A 62 2.06 4.64 4.96
N PHE A 63 2.28 3.44 4.42
CA PHE A 63 1.37 2.81 3.47
C PHE A 63 -0.05 2.70 4.05
N ILE A 64 -0.20 2.15 5.26
CA ILE A 64 -1.51 2.00 5.92
C ILE A 64 -2.16 3.37 6.17
N GLY A 65 -1.38 4.39 6.55
CA GLY A 65 -1.90 5.75 6.72
C GLY A 65 -2.45 6.33 5.41
N LEU A 66 -1.75 6.14 4.30
CA LEU A 66 -2.22 6.56 2.97
C LEU A 66 -3.42 5.72 2.51
N HIS A 67 -3.49 4.43 2.85
CA HIS A 67 -4.66 3.61 2.61
C HIS A 67 -5.89 4.10 3.40
N CYS A 68 -5.71 4.62 4.63
CA CYS A 68 -6.82 5.24 5.38
C CYS A 68 -7.35 6.51 4.69
N ILE A 69 -6.44 7.29 4.08
CA ILE A 69 -6.80 8.44 3.25
C ILE A 69 -7.56 7.93 2.02
N GLY A 70 -7.01 6.97 1.27
CA GLY A 70 -7.69 6.34 0.13
C GLY A 70 -9.12 5.91 0.46
N ALA A 71 -9.28 5.09 1.51
CA ALA A 71 -10.57 4.58 1.96
C ALA A 71 -11.60 5.67 2.28
N ARG A 72 -11.19 6.80 2.88
CA ARG A 72 -12.10 7.91 3.20
C ARG A 72 -12.73 8.54 1.95
N TRP A 73 -11.98 8.54 0.85
CA TRP A 73 -12.40 9.13 -0.42
C TRP A 73 -12.61 8.06 -1.50
N LEU A 74 -12.74 6.78 -1.12
CA LEU A 74 -12.88 5.65 -2.04
C LEU A 74 -11.85 5.66 -3.18
N TYR A 75 -10.63 6.12 -2.87
CA TYR A 75 -9.47 6.26 -3.74
C TYR A 75 -9.67 7.22 -4.92
N SER A 76 -10.68 7.03 -5.75
CA SER A 76 -11.00 7.84 -6.93
C SER A 76 -11.37 9.29 -6.60
N ASN A 77 -11.76 9.59 -5.35
CA ASN A 77 -12.17 10.94 -4.94
C ASN A 77 -11.13 11.64 -4.05
N VAL A 78 -9.92 11.08 -3.90
CA VAL A 78 -8.88 11.74 -3.08
C VAL A 78 -8.51 13.06 -3.74
N PRO A 79 -8.64 14.22 -3.06
CA PRO A 79 -8.48 15.53 -3.68
C PRO A 79 -7.00 15.96 -3.77
N TYR A 80 -6.11 15.05 -4.18
CA TYR A 80 -4.66 15.32 -4.26
C TYR A 80 -4.34 16.47 -5.23
N GLU A 81 -5.15 16.64 -6.28
CA GLU A 81 -5.01 17.71 -7.27
C GLU A 81 -5.17 19.08 -6.60
N GLN A 82 -6.23 19.23 -5.80
CA GLN A 82 -6.52 20.46 -5.06
C GLN A 82 -5.45 20.74 -4.00
N TRP A 83 -5.02 19.71 -3.27
CA TRP A 83 -3.93 19.84 -2.29
C TRP A 83 -2.62 20.26 -2.95
N SER A 84 -2.25 19.64 -4.07
CA SER A 84 -1.03 19.97 -4.83
C SER A 84 -1.07 21.41 -5.34
N MET A 85 -2.21 21.84 -5.90
CA MET A 85 -2.40 23.21 -6.36
C MET A 85 -2.30 24.24 -5.23
N GLN A 86 -2.79 23.91 -4.03
CA GLN A 86 -2.73 24.80 -2.85
C GLN A 86 -1.34 24.86 -2.22
N LEU A 87 -0.62 23.73 -2.15
CA LEU A 87 0.64 23.62 -1.42
C LEU A 87 1.85 24.01 -2.27
N VAL A 88 1.85 23.64 -3.55
CA VAL A 88 3.04 23.78 -4.42
C VAL A 88 2.70 24.34 -5.81
N HIS A 89 1.45 24.78 -6.03
CA HIS A 89 0.98 25.36 -7.30
C HIS A 89 1.26 24.49 -8.53
N TRP A 90 1.15 23.17 -8.36
CA TRP A 90 1.41 22.19 -9.41
C TRP A 90 0.21 21.26 -9.60
N SER A 91 -0.09 20.94 -10.86
CA SER A 91 -1.17 20.06 -11.28
C SER A 91 -0.60 18.80 -11.92
N PRO A 92 -0.61 17.64 -11.23
CA PRO A 92 -0.29 16.35 -11.83
C PRO A 92 -1.13 16.08 -13.08
N SER A 93 -2.45 16.32 -13.00
CA SER A 93 -3.34 16.03 -14.13
C SER A 93 -3.04 16.86 -15.37
N THR A 94 -2.75 18.16 -15.22
CA THR A 94 -2.36 19.01 -16.36
C THR A 94 -0.99 18.63 -16.90
N THR A 95 -0.05 18.31 -16.01
CA THR A 95 1.35 18.00 -16.39
C THR A 95 1.44 16.71 -17.21
N PHE A 96 0.68 15.70 -16.82
CA PHE A 96 0.73 14.37 -17.45
C PHE A 96 -0.47 14.09 -18.38
N GLY A 97 -1.40 15.03 -18.51
CA GLY A 97 -2.63 14.85 -19.30
C GLY A 97 -3.58 13.80 -18.72
N TRP A 98 -3.58 13.60 -17.40
CA TRP A 98 -4.43 12.59 -16.77
C TRP A 98 -5.89 13.01 -16.74
N THR A 99 -6.75 12.06 -17.08
CA THR A 99 -8.21 12.22 -17.07
C THR A 99 -8.88 11.51 -15.89
N ARG A 100 -8.11 10.73 -15.12
CA ARG A 100 -8.58 9.99 -13.95
C ARG A 100 -7.74 10.29 -12.71
N ASN A 101 -8.29 9.95 -11.55
CA ASN A 101 -7.58 9.96 -10.28
C ASN A 101 -6.67 8.73 -10.19
N HIS A 102 -5.38 8.96 -9.91
CA HIS A 102 -4.35 7.91 -9.81
C HIS A 102 -3.92 7.59 -8.37
N PHE A 103 -4.74 7.93 -7.37
CA PHE A 103 -4.39 7.64 -5.99
C PHE A 103 -4.32 6.14 -5.72
N ASP A 104 -5.20 5.34 -6.31
CA ASP A 104 -5.16 3.89 -6.17
C ASP A 104 -3.87 3.28 -6.75
N ARG A 105 -3.52 3.66 -7.98
CA ARG A 105 -2.22 3.36 -8.60
C ARG A 105 -1.02 3.70 -7.73
N LEU A 106 -1.07 4.86 -7.05
CA LEU A 106 -0.04 5.25 -6.09
C LEU A 106 0.02 4.29 -4.91
N ILE A 107 -1.13 3.87 -4.36
CA ILE A 107 -1.20 2.87 -3.30
C ILE A 107 -0.60 1.55 -3.77
N HIS A 108 -0.88 1.07 -4.98
CA HIS A 108 -0.25 -0.14 -5.52
C HIS A 108 1.27 -0.01 -5.67
N LEU A 109 1.76 1.10 -6.20
CA LEU A 109 3.20 1.39 -6.24
C LEU A 109 3.82 1.36 -4.84
N LEU A 110 3.16 2.00 -3.86
CA LEU A 110 3.62 2.06 -2.47
C LEU A 110 3.51 0.71 -1.77
N PHE A 111 2.54 -0.13 -2.11
CA PHE A 111 2.44 -1.50 -1.59
C PHE A 111 3.73 -2.25 -1.88
N GLY A 112 4.18 -2.26 -3.14
CA GLY A 112 5.45 -2.85 -3.52
C GLY A 112 6.64 -2.21 -2.81
N LEU A 113 6.70 -0.88 -2.79
CA LEU A 113 7.84 -0.16 -2.21
C LEU A 113 7.97 -0.36 -0.69
N CYS A 114 6.85 -0.31 0.04
CA CYS A 114 6.82 -0.29 1.50
C CYS A 114 6.90 -1.69 2.12
N PHE A 115 6.35 -2.72 1.46
CA PHE A 115 6.38 -4.09 1.99
C PHE A 115 7.67 -4.84 1.65
N THR A 116 8.30 -4.53 0.51
CA THR A 116 9.50 -5.26 0.05
C THR A 116 10.64 -5.29 1.07
N PRO A 117 10.99 -4.21 1.79
CA PRO A 117 12.01 -4.29 2.85
C PRO A 117 11.68 -5.30 3.96
N ALA A 118 10.41 -5.37 4.39
CA ALA A 118 9.98 -6.30 5.44
C ALA A 118 9.97 -7.75 4.96
N ILE A 119 9.45 -8.00 3.75
CA ILE A 119 9.38 -9.35 3.17
C ILE A 119 10.77 -9.89 2.86
N ALA A 120 11.65 -9.07 2.25
CA ALA A 120 13.03 -9.47 1.97
C ALA A 120 13.80 -9.77 3.26
N GLN A 121 13.60 -8.95 4.30
CA GLN A 121 14.17 -9.21 5.61
C GLN A 121 13.69 -10.55 6.18
N LEU A 122 12.39 -10.85 6.08
CA LEU A 122 11.83 -12.12 6.55
C LEU A 122 12.39 -13.30 5.76
N ALA A 123 12.46 -13.20 4.43
CA ALA A 123 13.00 -14.24 3.57
C ALA A 123 14.46 -14.59 3.92
N LEU A 124 15.30 -13.57 4.10
CA LEU A 124 16.71 -13.76 4.50
C LEU A 124 16.86 -14.35 5.90
N ARG A 125 15.91 -14.09 6.81
CA ARG A 125 15.92 -14.66 8.17
C ARG A 125 15.44 -16.11 8.20
N LEU A 126 14.38 -16.43 7.48
CA LEU A 126 13.79 -17.77 7.44
C LEU A 126 14.63 -18.73 6.60
N TRP A 127 15.29 -18.24 5.56
CA TRP A 127 16.11 -19.03 4.66
C TRP A 127 17.53 -18.42 4.54
N PRO A 128 18.40 -18.63 5.55
CA PRO A 128 19.72 -17.99 5.62
C PRO A 128 20.69 -18.43 4.52
N ARG A 129 20.36 -19.47 3.75
CA ARG A 129 21.15 -19.92 2.59
C ARG A 129 20.88 -19.12 1.32
N LEU A 130 19.85 -18.26 1.31
CA LEU A 130 19.55 -17.42 0.16
C LEU A 130 20.59 -16.32 0.04
N THR A 131 21.12 -16.12 -1.16
CA THR A 131 21.83 -14.90 -1.52
C THR A 131 20.85 -13.71 -1.52
N LEU A 132 21.38 -12.49 -1.39
CA LEU A 132 20.58 -11.26 -1.51
C LEU A 132 19.74 -11.23 -2.79
N ARG A 133 20.31 -11.64 -3.93
CA ARG A 133 19.60 -11.68 -5.21
C ARG A 133 18.44 -12.66 -5.22
N GLN A 134 18.64 -13.86 -4.66
CA GLN A 134 17.59 -14.88 -4.57
C GLN A 134 16.47 -14.44 -3.62
N ALA A 135 16.81 -13.90 -2.45
CA ALA A 135 15.81 -13.40 -1.51
C ALA A 135 15.02 -12.22 -2.09
N PHE A 136 15.68 -11.31 -2.82
CA PHE A 136 15.02 -10.21 -3.49
C PHE A 136 14.09 -10.68 -4.62
N ALA A 137 14.52 -11.63 -5.45
CA ALA A 137 13.68 -12.21 -6.50
C ALA A 137 12.43 -12.87 -5.91
N LEU A 138 12.59 -13.69 -4.85
CA LEU A 138 11.46 -14.29 -4.13
C LEU A 138 10.52 -13.23 -3.53
N THR A 139 11.07 -12.11 -3.06
CA THR A 139 10.28 -11.00 -2.52
C THR A 139 9.44 -10.34 -3.61
N VAL A 140 10.04 -10.02 -4.76
CA VAL A 140 9.32 -9.45 -5.91
C VAL A 140 8.20 -10.40 -6.37
N MET A 141 8.50 -11.70 -6.48
CA MET A 141 7.49 -12.72 -6.80
C MET A 141 6.36 -12.75 -5.75
N SER A 142 6.70 -12.64 -4.46
CA SER A 142 5.70 -12.60 -3.40
C SER A 142 4.79 -11.37 -3.51
N ILE A 143 5.34 -10.19 -3.79
CA ILE A 143 4.57 -8.96 -4.04
C ILE A 143 3.63 -9.16 -5.23
N MET A 144 4.14 -9.71 -6.34
CA MET A 144 3.32 -10.00 -7.53
C MET A 144 2.17 -10.96 -7.20
N CYS A 145 2.44 -12.05 -6.47
CA CYS A 145 1.42 -13.01 -6.07
C CYS A 145 0.36 -12.40 -5.15
N VAL A 146 0.76 -11.56 -4.17
CA VAL A 146 -0.20 -10.90 -3.29
C VAL A 146 -1.04 -9.88 -4.07
N SER A 147 -0.43 -9.12 -4.99
CA SER A 147 -1.16 -8.20 -5.86
C SER A 147 -2.17 -8.94 -6.72
N LEU A 148 -1.80 -10.06 -7.34
CA LEU A 148 -2.72 -10.90 -8.11
C LEU A 148 -3.91 -11.39 -7.27
N VAL A 149 -3.65 -11.87 -6.05
CA VAL A 149 -4.72 -12.34 -5.15
C VAL A 149 -5.63 -11.19 -4.74
N TYR A 150 -5.10 -9.98 -4.56
CA TYR A 150 -5.89 -8.78 -4.29
C TYR A 150 -6.79 -8.44 -5.48
N GLU A 151 -6.27 -8.41 -6.71
CA GLU A 151 -7.08 -8.19 -7.92
C GLU A 151 -8.18 -9.24 -8.10
N TRP A 152 -7.88 -10.51 -7.78
CA TRP A 152 -8.91 -11.56 -7.79
C TRP A 152 -9.98 -11.37 -6.73
N PHE A 153 -9.61 -10.83 -5.56
CA PHE A 153 -10.56 -10.48 -4.53
C PHE A 153 -11.49 -9.34 -4.98
N GLU A 154 -10.95 -8.29 -5.60
CA GLU A 154 -11.75 -7.19 -6.16
C GLU A 154 -12.63 -7.65 -7.32
N TRP A 155 -12.10 -8.50 -8.19
CA TRP A 155 -12.90 -9.16 -9.23
C TRP A 155 -14.05 -9.98 -8.61
N GLY A 156 -13.78 -10.74 -7.55
CA GLY A 156 -14.80 -11.47 -6.81
C GLY A 156 -15.88 -10.57 -6.20
N ILE A 157 -15.51 -9.42 -5.64
CA ILE A 157 -16.46 -8.40 -5.15
C ILE A 157 -17.32 -7.88 -6.31
N ALA A 158 -16.70 -7.55 -7.44
CA ALA A 158 -17.41 -7.02 -8.61
C ALA A 158 -18.45 -8.00 -9.18
N LEU A 159 -18.23 -9.31 -9.02
CA LEU A 159 -19.21 -10.35 -9.41
C LEU A 159 -20.43 -10.42 -8.47
N LEU A 160 -20.32 -9.94 -7.24
CA LEU A 160 -21.34 -10.05 -6.20
C LEU A 160 -22.13 -8.74 -5.97
N LEU A 161 -21.56 -7.61 -6.35
CA LEU A 161 -22.15 -6.29 -6.17
C LEU A 161 -22.89 -5.78 -7.42
N SER A 162 -23.71 -4.74 -7.25
CA SER A 162 -24.25 -3.99 -8.39
C SER A 162 -23.11 -3.31 -9.17
N PRO A 163 -23.28 -3.01 -10.47
CA PRO A 163 -22.25 -2.31 -11.25
C PRO A 163 -21.80 -1.00 -10.62
N GLN A 164 -22.71 -0.22 -10.01
CA GLN A 164 -22.35 1.03 -9.35
C GLN A 164 -21.54 0.81 -8.07
N SER A 165 -21.90 -0.19 -7.26
CA SER A 165 -21.17 -0.50 -6.03
C SER A 165 -19.81 -1.16 -6.30
N ALA A 166 -19.71 -1.97 -7.37
CA ALA A 166 -18.44 -2.51 -7.83
C ALA A 166 -17.49 -1.41 -8.31
N GLU A 167 -17.98 -0.47 -9.13
CA GLU A 167 -17.20 0.69 -9.59
C GLU A 167 -16.74 1.57 -8.42
N ALA A 168 -17.62 1.81 -7.44
CA ALA A 168 -17.28 2.61 -6.26
C ALA A 168 -16.23 1.94 -5.36
N TYR A 169 -16.19 0.60 -5.31
CA TYR A 169 -15.20 -0.15 -4.55
C TYR A 169 -13.87 -0.26 -5.30
N ASN A 170 -13.89 -0.71 -6.56
CA ASN A 170 -12.67 -0.97 -7.33
C ASN A 170 -12.02 0.34 -7.83
N GLY A 171 -12.80 1.40 -8.09
CA GLY A 171 -12.25 2.70 -8.51
C GLY A 171 -11.63 2.72 -9.92
N GLN A 172 -12.09 1.82 -10.82
CA GLN A 172 -11.55 1.62 -12.17
C GLN A 172 -11.64 2.85 -13.06
N GLN A 173 -12.65 3.71 -12.84
CA GLN A 173 -12.88 4.94 -13.58
C GLN A 173 -12.99 4.71 -15.09
N GLY A 174 -13.58 3.58 -15.47
CA GLY A 174 -13.74 3.15 -16.86
C GLY A 174 -12.46 2.63 -17.53
N ASP A 175 -11.39 2.36 -16.77
CA ASP A 175 -10.14 1.82 -17.30
C ASP A 175 -10.15 0.28 -17.35
N PRO A 176 -10.19 -0.36 -18.53
CA PRO A 176 -10.17 -1.82 -18.62
C PRO A 176 -8.82 -2.44 -18.24
N TRP A 177 -7.75 -1.65 -18.12
CA TRP A 177 -6.40 -2.11 -17.79
C TRP A 177 -6.02 -1.84 -16.34
N ASP A 178 -6.98 -1.49 -15.48
CA ASP A 178 -6.75 -1.09 -14.08
C ASP A 178 -5.93 -2.13 -13.33
N ALA A 179 -6.52 -3.31 -13.09
CA ALA A 179 -5.86 -4.43 -12.41
C ALA A 179 -4.47 -4.79 -12.97
N HIS A 180 -4.31 -4.74 -14.30
CA HIS A 180 -3.02 -5.02 -14.94
C HIS A 180 -1.97 -3.96 -14.59
N THR A 181 -2.38 -2.69 -14.61
CA THR A 181 -1.52 -1.56 -14.29
C THR A 181 -1.18 -1.56 -12.81
N ASP A 182 -2.13 -1.90 -11.95
CA ASP A 182 -1.97 -1.94 -10.49
C ASP A 182 -0.99 -3.03 -10.06
N MET A 183 -1.11 -4.23 -10.62
CA MET A 183 -0.12 -5.30 -10.44
C MET A 183 1.27 -4.91 -10.96
N LEU A 184 1.34 -4.23 -12.11
CA LEU A 184 2.61 -3.78 -12.67
C LEU A 184 3.26 -2.70 -11.80
N LEU A 185 2.47 -1.77 -11.25
CA LEU A 185 2.96 -0.73 -10.36
C LEU A 185 3.43 -1.31 -9.03
N ALA A 186 2.72 -2.26 -8.45
CA ALA A 186 3.21 -3.01 -7.28
C ALA A 186 4.56 -3.69 -7.57
N THR A 187 4.71 -4.26 -8.76
CA THR A 187 5.98 -4.85 -9.19
C THR A 187 7.10 -3.81 -9.28
N PHE A 188 6.84 -2.65 -9.92
CA PHE A 188 7.82 -1.58 -10.02
C PHE A 188 8.19 -0.98 -8.66
N GLY A 189 7.22 -0.82 -7.76
CA GLY A 189 7.47 -0.39 -6.39
C GLY A 189 8.43 -1.33 -5.66
N SER A 190 8.21 -2.63 -5.79
CA SER A 190 9.11 -3.65 -5.22
C SER A 190 10.51 -3.59 -5.83
N LEU A 191 10.63 -3.45 -7.15
CA LEU A 191 11.92 -3.31 -7.82
C LEU A 191 12.67 -2.05 -7.34
N ALA A 192 11.96 -0.93 -7.20
CA ALA A 192 12.51 0.33 -6.72
C ALA A 192 13.02 0.26 -5.26
N ALA A 193 12.51 -0.69 -4.44
CA ALA A 193 12.96 -0.90 -3.07
C ALA A 193 14.34 -1.61 -2.96
N TYR A 194 14.91 -2.11 -4.07
CA TYR A 194 16.19 -2.85 -4.04
C TYR A 194 17.34 -2.14 -3.29
N PRO A 195 17.59 -0.83 -3.48
CA PRO A 195 18.67 -0.14 -2.77
C PRO A 195 18.51 -0.19 -1.24
N VAL A 196 17.28 -0.08 -0.75
CA VAL A 196 16.97 -0.17 0.69
C VAL A 196 17.25 -1.59 1.19
N VAL A 197 16.75 -2.61 0.47
CA VAL A 197 16.98 -4.02 0.83
C VAL A 197 18.48 -4.33 0.88
N ARG A 198 19.25 -3.87 -0.11
CA ARG A 198 20.71 -4.06 -0.16
C ARG A 198 21.40 -3.41 1.03
N THR A 199 21.04 -2.18 1.40
CA THR A 199 21.60 -1.50 2.56
C THR A 199 21.30 -2.25 3.86
N LEU A 200 20.07 -2.73 4.03
CA LEU A 200 19.67 -3.53 5.19
C LEU A 200 20.42 -4.86 5.26
N PHE A 201 20.67 -5.51 4.12
CA PHE A 201 21.46 -6.74 4.05
C PHE A 201 22.92 -6.50 4.43
N ASN A 202 23.55 -5.46 3.88
CA ASN A 202 24.94 -5.14 4.15
C ASN A 202 25.19 -4.73 5.60
N ALA A 203 24.22 -4.12 6.29
CA ALA A 203 24.34 -3.76 7.70
C ALA A 203 24.28 -4.96 8.66
N ARG A 204 23.93 -6.16 8.16
CA ARG A 204 23.72 -7.38 8.96
C ARG A 204 24.83 -8.43 8.78
N ASN A 205 25.67 -8.27 7.76
CA ASN A 205 26.83 -9.12 7.49
C ASN A 205 28.11 -8.35 7.79
#